data_AF-A0A378BVW0-F1
#
_entry.id   AF-A0A378BVW0-F1
#
_cell.length_a   1.000
_cell.length_b   1.000
_cell.length_c   1.000
_cell.angle_alpha   90.00
_cell.angle_beta   90.00
_cell.angle_gamma   90.00
#
_symmetry.space_group_name_H-M   'P 1'
#
loop_
_entity.id
_entity.type
_entity.pdbx_description
1 polymer ?
#
loop_
_entity_poly.entity_id
_entity_poly.type
_entity_poly.pdbx_seq_one_letter_code
_entity_poly.pdbx_strand_id
1 'polypeptide(L)'
;MAKIPFDSQYKYMSTLQHIDGDARVLITGAPDVIFAMCREQMSRHGAVPFEAQYWEEEMARFARQGLRMVAAACKPASLDATTLNHEDLQEGLIFLGIAGMMDPPRPEAI
;
A
#
# COMPACT_ATOMS: atom_id res chain seq x y z
N MET A 1 -0.96 5.31 18.84
CA MET A 1 -1.29 4.88 17.47
C MET A 1 -1.07 3.38 17.34
N ALA A 2 -2.12 2.65 17.01
CA ALA A 2 -2.00 1.22 16.71
C ALA A 2 -1.26 1.01 15.38
N LYS A 3 -0.48 -0.06 15.31
CA LYS A 3 0.29 -0.40 14.12
C LYS A 3 0.51 -1.89 14.02
N ILE A 4 0.60 -2.36 12.79
CA ILE A 4 1.15 -3.66 12.42
C ILE A 4 2.52 -3.36 11.83
N PRO A 5 3.62 -3.69 12.53
CA PRO A 5 4.97 -3.47 12.01
C PRO A 5 5.20 -4.33 10.77
N PHE A 6 6.21 -3.96 9.98
CA PHE A 6 6.62 -4.78 8.85
C PHE A 6 7.06 -6.15 9.33
N ASP A 7 6.53 -7.19 8.70
CA ASP A 7 6.94 -8.57 8.89
C ASP A 7 7.24 -9.19 7.52
N SER A 8 8.34 -9.92 7.38
CA SER A 8 8.73 -10.55 6.11
C SER A 8 7.77 -11.65 5.67
N GLN A 9 7.03 -12.28 6.61
CA GLN A 9 5.98 -13.24 6.32
C GLN A 9 4.82 -12.60 5.57
N TYR A 10 4.41 -11.40 6.00
CA TYR A 10 3.26 -10.69 5.44
C TYR A 10 3.65 -9.70 4.33
N LYS A 11 4.90 -9.22 4.33
CA LYS A 11 5.46 -8.26 3.36
C LYS A 11 4.72 -6.92 3.29
N TYR A 12 4.06 -6.52 4.37
CA TYR A 12 3.47 -5.18 4.51
C TYR A 12 3.60 -4.68 5.94
N MET A 13 3.34 -3.39 6.13
CA MET A 13 3.09 -2.77 7.41
C MET A 13 1.87 -1.87 7.34
N SER A 14 1.23 -1.61 8.47
CA SER A 14 0.06 -0.74 8.53
C SER A 14 0.01 0.09 9.80
N THR A 15 -0.62 1.26 9.72
CA THR A 15 -0.81 2.16 10.85
C THR A 15 -2.22 2.74 10.84
N LEU A 16 -2.80 2.90 12.02
CA LEU A 16 -4.01 3.68 12.22
C LEU A 16 -3.62 5.13 12.52
N GLN A 17 -4.11 6.05 11.70
CA GLN A 17 -3.77 7.47 11.74
C GLN A 17 -5.01 8.33 11.94
N HIS A 18 -4.88 9.38 12.76
CA HIS A 18 -5.86 10.45 12.88
C HIS A 18 -5.29 11.69 12.19
N ILE A 19 -5.91 12.13 11.09
CA ILE A 19 -5.43 13.19 10.21
C ILE A 19 -6.59 14.14 9.93
N ASP A 20 -6.41 15.43 10.21
CA ASP A 20 -7.38 16.50 9.92
C ASP A 20 -8.82 16.22 10.42
N GLY A 21 -8.95 15.52 11.55
CA GLY A 21 -10.24 15.16 12.13
C GLY A 21 -10.88 13.90 11.55
N ASP A 22 -10.22 13.22 10.61
CA ASP A 22 -10.56 11.88 10.11
C ASP A 22 -9.67 10.80 10.75
N ALA A 23 -10.14 9.56 10.77
CA ALA A 23 -9.31 8.39 11.07
C ALA A 23 -9.18 7.50 9.83
N ARG A 24 -7.96 7.02 9.56
CA ARG A 24 -7.64 6.19 8.39
C ARG A 24 -6.60 5.15 8.73
N VAL A 25 -6.78 3.95 8.21
CA VAL A 25 -5.73 2.94 8.12
C VAL A 25 -4.91 3.22 6.87
N LEU A 26 -3.60 3.30 7.02
CA LEU A 26 -2.64 3.36 5.92
C LEU A 26 -1.84 2.07 5.89
N ILE A 27 -1.68 1.47 4.71
CA ILE A 27 -0.90 0.25 4.52
C ILE A 27 0.09 0.46 3.38
N THR A 28 1.31 -0.03 3.59
CA THR A 28 2.36 -0.08 2.56
C THR A 28 3.02 -1.44 2.55
N GLY A 29 3.41 -1.92 1.37
CA GLY A 29 3.98 -3.25 1.25
C GLY A 29 4.38 -3.64 -0.16
N ALA A 30 4.69 -4.93 -0.31
CA ALA A 30 4.94 -5.54 -1.61
C ALA A 30 3.69 -5.38 -2.51
N PRO A 31 3.85 -4.92 -3.76
CA PRO A 31 2.71 -4.64 -4.65
C PRO A 31 1.73 -5.80 -4.83
N ASP A 32 2.23 -7.00 -5.09
CA ASP A 32 1.44 -8.24 -5.22
C ASP A 32 0.56 -8.51 -4.00
N VAL A 33 1.11 -8.28 -2.81
CA VAL A 33 0.37 -8.47 -1.56
C VAL A 33 -0.71 -7.43 -1.37
N ILE A 34 -0.41 -6.15 -1.61
CA ILE A 34 -1.40 -5.06 -1.45
C ILE A 34 -2.53 -5.20 -2.48
N PHE A 35 -2.22 -5.60 -3.71
CA PHE A 35 -3.23 -5.76 -4.77
C PHE A 35 -4.28 -6.80 -4.40
N ALA A 36 -3.84 -7.92 -3.80
CA ALA A 36 -4.74 -8.98 -3.35
C ALA A 36 -5.73 -8.51 -2.26
N MET A 37 -5.47 -7.38 -1.59
CA MET A 37 -6.31 -6.82 -0.54
C MET A 37 -7.22 -5.67 -1.02
N CYS A 38 -7.00 -5.18 -2.25
CA CYS A 38 -7.73 -4.03 -2.78
C CYS A 38 -8.86 -4.47 -3.72
N ARG A 39 -10.03 -3.87 -3.55
CA ARG A 39 -11.16 -3.98 -4.50
C ARG A 39 -11.44 -2.68 -5.25
N GLU A 40 -10.90 -1.58 -4.74
CA GLU A 40 -11.03 -0.24 -5.31
C GLU A 40 -9.64 0.41 -5.43
N GLN A 41 -9.54 1.43 -6.29
CA GLN A 41 -8.41 2.33 -6.40
C GLN A 41 -8.88 3.79 -6.34
N MET A 42 -8.03 4.66 -5.82
CA MET A 42 -8.29 6.09 -5.79
C MET A 42 -8.02 6.69 -7.17
N SER A 43 -9.03 7.35 -7.73
CA SER A 43 -8.92 8.17 -8.93
C SER A 43 -9.05 9.66 -8.58
N ARG A 44 -8.83 10.53 -9.56
CA ARG A 44 -9.10 11.98 -9.44
C ARG A 44 -10.57 12.31 -9.10
N HIS A 45 -11.48 11.36 -9.28
CA HIS A 45 -12.92 11.51 -9.02
C HIS A 45 -13.39 10.72 -7.79
N GLY A 46 -12.47 10.13 -7.01
CA GLY A 46 -12.78 9.27 -5.88
C GLY A 46 -12.48 7.79 -6.14
N ALA A 47 -12.96 6.92 -5.26
CA ALA A 47 -12.76 5.48 -5.37
C ALA A 47 -13.50 4.91 -6.59
N VAL A 48 -12.81 4.08 -7.36
CA VAL A 48 -13.34 3.34 -8.52
C VAL A 48 -12.89 1.88 -8.43
N PRO A 49 -13.50 0.93 -9.15
CA PRO A 49 -13.06 -0.46 -9.13
C PRO A 49 -11.56 -0.62 -9.44
N PHE A 50 -10.90 -1.54 -8.75
CA PHE A 50 -9.47 -1.80 -8.93
C PHE A 50 -9.19 -2.45 -10.29
N GLU A 51 -8.26 -1.87 -11.05
CA GLU A 51 -7.88 -2.35 -12.39
C GLU A 51 -6.63 -3.24 -12.32
N ALA A 52 -6.80 -4.48 -11.85
CA ALA A 52 -5.69 -5.39 -11.60
C ALA A 52 -4.75 -5.58 -12.80
N GLN A 53 -5.30 -5.81 -14.00
CA GLN A 53 -4.51 -6.04 -15.21
C GLN A 53 -3.62 -4.82 -15.56
N TYR A 54 -4.17 -3.61 -15.48
CA TYR A 54 -3.41 -2.38 -15.75
C TYR A 54 -2.20 -2.28 -14.81
N TRP A 55 -2.40 -2.55 -13.52
CA TRP A 55 -1.33 -2.45 -12.54
C TRP A 55 -0.30 -3.57 -12.64
N GLU A 56 -0.71 -4.78 -13.04
CA GLU A 56 0.21 -5.88 -13.35
C GLU A 56 1.15 -5.52 -14.52
N GLU A 57 0.62 -4.89 -15.57
CA GLU A 57 1.41 -4.40 -16.71
C GLU A 57 2.40 -3.30 -16.29
N GLU A 58 1.96 -2.35 -15.45
CA GLU A 58 2.83 -1.30 -14.91
C GLU A 58 3.92 -1.84 -13.98
N MET A 59 3.61 -2.82 -13.13
CA MET A 59 4.62 -3.50 -12.31
C MET A 59 5.69 -4.18 -13.19
N ALA A 60 5.27 -4.86 -14.24
CA ALA A 60 6.21 -5.49 -15.19
C ALA A 60 7.07 -4.43 -15.92
N ARG A 61 6.52 -3.25 -16.19
CA ARG A 61 7.26 -2.11 -16.77
C ARG A 61 8.32 -1.57 -15.81
N PHE A 62 7.99 -1.40 -14.52
CA PHE A 62 8.94 -0.92 -13.51
C PHE A 62 10.00 -1.97 -13.16
N ALA A 63 9.63 -3.24 -13.09
CA ALA A 63 10.57 -4.33 -12.83
C ALA A 63 11.65 -4.42 -13.93
N ARG A 64 11.29 -4.21 -15.20
CA ARG A 64 12.25 -4.15 -16.33
C ARG A 64 13.24 -3.00 -16.23
N GLN A 65 12.93 -1.96 -15.45
CA GLN A 65 13.82 -0.83 -15.17
C GLN A 65 14.69 -1.08 -13.93
N GLY A 66 14.60 -2.26 -13.30
CA GLY A 66 15.33 -2.58 -12.08
C GLY A 66 14.86 -1.81 -10.85
N LEU A 67 13.64 -1.26 -10.87
CA LEU A 67 13.11 -0.48 -9.76
C LEU A 67 12.56 -1.40 -8.66
N ARG A 68 12.89 -1.09 -7.41
CA ARG A 68 12.23 -1.65 -6.24
C ARG A 68 10.92 -0.93 -6.00
N MET A 69 9.81 -1.67 -5.99
CA MET A 69 8.47 -1.10 -5.86
C MET A 69 7.91 -1.28 -4.44
N VAL A 70 7.17 -0.27 -3.99
CA VAL A 70 6.32 -0.34 -2.79
C VAL A 70 4.93 0.17 -3.16
N ALA A 71 3.91 -0.60 -2.85
CA ALA A 71 2.51 -0.19 -3.02
C ALA A 71 1.98 0.46 -1.75
N ALA A 72 1.02 1.36 -1.92
CA ALA A 72 0.27 1.98 -0.83
C ALA A 72 -1.24 1.85 -1.06
N ALA A 73 -1.98 1.66 0.02
CA ALA A 73 -3.44 1.69 0.05
C ALA A 73 -3.91 2.34 1.35
N CYS A 74 -5.19 2.71 1.40
CA CYS A 74 -5.82 3.23 2.61
C CYS A 74 -7.23 2.67 2.82
N LYS A 75 -7.72 2.78 4.04
CA LYS A 75 -9.09 2.45 4.41
C LYS A 75 -9.61 3.45 5.44
N PRO A 76 -10.82 4.02 5.27
CA PRO A 76 -11.45 4.82 6.31
C PRO A 76 -11.59 4.02 7.61
N ALA A 77 -11.34 4.65 8.74
CA ALA A 77 -11.53 4.06 10.07
C ALA A 77 -12.47 4.93 10.90
N SER A 78 -13.04 4.35 11.95
CA SER A 78 -13.82 5.11 12.92
C SER A 78 -12.92 6.01 13.76
N LEU A 79 -13.42 7.18 14.17
CA LEU A 79 -12.64 8.14 14.96
C LEU A 79 -12.28 7.62 16.36
N ASP A 80 -13.10 6.74 16.91
CA ASP A 80 -12.86 6.04 18.18
C ASP A 80 -12.02 4.76 18.04
N ALA A 81 -11.57 4.43 16.81
CA ALA A 81 -10.71 3.28 16.60
C ALA A 81 -9.39 3.45 17.36
N THR A 82 -9.03 2.44 18.16
CA THR A 82 -7.80 2.43 18.98
C THR A 82 -6.92 1.21 18.71
N THR A 83 -7.41 0.22 17.96
CA THR A 83 -6.74 -1.03 17.62
C THR A 83 -6.58 -1.16 16.11
N LEU A 84 -5.63 -2.00 15.68
CA LEU A 84 -5.41 -2.33 14.28
C LEU A 84 -4.79 -3.72 14.18
N ASN A 85 -5.54 -4.65 13.58
CA ASN A 85 -5.19 -6.06 13.47
C ASN A 85 -5.26 -6.51 12.00
N HIS A 86 -4.70 -7.68 11.68
CA HIS A 86 -4.66 -8.18 10.29
C HIS A 86 -6.06 -8.39 9.67
N GLU A 87 -7.06 -8.72 10.48
CA GLU A 87 -8.46 -8.87 10.06
C GLU A 87 -9.05 -7.56 9.52
N ASP A 88 -8.64 -6.42 10.08
CA ASP A 88 -9.08 -5.09 9.63
C ASP A 88 -8.62 -4.76 8.21
N LEU A 89 -7.61 -5.48 7.71
CA LEU A 89 -6.99 -5.27 6.39
C LEU A 89 -7.54 -6.19 5.30
N GLN A 90 -8.42 -7.15 5.63
CA GLN A 90 -8.88 -8.16 4.66
C GLN A 90 -9.81 -7.59 3.59
N GLU A 91 -10.55 -6.51 3.88
CA GLU A 91 -11.49 -5.88 2.96
C GLU A 91 -11.55 -4.35 3.15
N GLY A 92 -12.01 -3.64 2.12
CA GLY A 92 -12.25 -2.19 2.15
C GLY A 92 -11.00 -1.32 1.98
N LEU A 93 -9.88 -1.91 1.55
CA LEU A 93 -8.71 -1.15 1.13
C LEU A 93 -8.91 -0.57 -0.26
N ILE A 94 -8.57 0.71 -0.37
CA ILE A 94 -8.57 1.51 -1.59
C ILE A 94 -7.11 1.74 -1.97
N PHE A 95 -6.71 1.18 -3.10
CA PHE A 95 -5.37 1.31 -3.64
C PHE A 95 -5.05 2.77 -3.98
N LEU A 96 -3.85 3.24 -3.61
CA LEU A 96 -3.43 4.62 -3.84
C LEU A 96 -2.38 4.74 -4.95
N GLY A 97 -1.51 3.74 -5.11
CA GLY A 97 -0.45 3.78 -6.10
C GLY A 97 0.79 2.97 -5.73
N ILE A 98 1.76 2.98 -6.63
CA ILE A 98 3.11 2.41 -6.44
C ILE A 98 4.14 3.53 -6.46
N ALA A 99 5.10 3.45 -5.54
CA ALA A 99 6.36 4.16 -5.63
C ALA A 99 7.46 3.21 -6.14
N GLY A 100 8.13 3.59 -7.23
CA GLY A 100 9.33 2.92 -7.72
C GLY A 100 10.58 3.64 -7.24
N MET A 101 11.51 2.89 -6.65
CA MET A 101 12.79 3.41 -6.14
C MET A 101 13.93 2.70 -6.86
N MET A 102 14.88 3.47 -7.37
CA MET A 102 16.13 2.92 -7.89
C MET A 102 17.07 2.69 -6.70
N ASP A 103 17.65 1.50 -6.59
CA ASP A 103 18.72 1.29 -5.62
C ASP A 103 19.92 2.13 -6.05
N PRO A 104 20.43 3.05 -5.22
CA PRO A 104 21.63 3.80 -5.56
C PRO A 104 22.79 2.81 -5.74
N PRO A 105 23.70 3.04 -6.72
CA PRO A 105 24.88 2.21 -6.86
C PRO A 105 25.66 2.20 -5.54
N ARG A 106 26.13 1.02 -5.13
CA ARG A 106 26.94 0.91 -3.90
C ARG A 106 28.22 1.76 -4.10
N PRO A 107 28.66 2.52 -3.08
CA PRO A 107 29.86 3.36 -3.18
C PRO A 107 31.14 2.59 -3.56
N GLU A 108 31.13 1.27 -3.35
CA GLU A 108 32.25 0.36 -3.62
C GLU A 108 32.44 0.03 -5.12
N ALA A 109 31.62 0.60 -6.01
CA ALA A 109 31.64 0.37 -7.45
C ALA A 109 32.38 1.46 -8.28
N ILE A 110 33.19 2.31 -7.64
CA ILE A 110 34.06 3.32 -8.29
C ILE A 110 35.51 3.09 -7.89
#